data_AF-A0A9D5TIB6-F1
#
_entry.id   AF-A0A9D5TIB6-F1
#
_cell.length_a   1.000
_cell.length_b   1.000
_cell.length_c   1.000
_cell.angle_alpha   90.00
_cell.angle_beta   90.00
_cell.angle_gamma   90.00
#
_symmetry.space_group_name_H-M   'P 1'
#
loop_
_entity.id
_entity.type
_entity.pdbx_description
1 polymer ?
#
loop_
_entity_poly.entity_id
_entity_poly.type
_entity_poly.pdbx_seq_one_letter_code
_entity_poly.pdbx_strand_id
1 'polypeptide(L)'
;MTCQKCGSVLPDDSKFCQVCGARLEDVPLFEVAQEAAAAPAGGAAEWEENDQAQVPVGVPVAPVESKKRGVPVAAKVFLIILPVLLVVSLAVNVAQLVRGAGAAQLVADQQDTIQRQESEIYDQDRQIADLTGKVYELGITSGYYEQICDVLSSGKIGYAANNFRTSESVIVVSKNQTNRKITLTAYWSNGGTVSTDYSGSSAYLSYDANEWNTSTTLTIEPQFEGLTTVTFSNNRDSDTFKILIIVTE
;
A
#
# COMPACT_ATOMS: atom_id res chain seq x y z
N MET A 1 -18.63 6.81 3.73
CA MET A 1 -18.05 7.21 2.44
C MET A 1 -17.31 6.02 1.80
N THR A 2 -16.91 6.09 0.53
CA THR A 2 -16.20 4.99 -0.15
C THR A 2 -14.83 5.44 -0.62
N CYS A 3 -13.78 4.62 -0.40
CA CYS A 3 -12.43 4.97 -0.81
C CYS A 3 -12.23 4.87 -2.32
N GLN A 4 -11.94 6.01 -2.97
CA GLN A 4 -11.70 6.08 -4.42
C GLN A 4 -10.49 5.25 -4.90
N LYS A 5 -9.57 4.85 -4.01
CA LYS A 5 -8.38 4.04 -4.34
C LYS A 5 -8.62 2.52 -4.27
N CYS A 6 -9.61 2.05 -3.49
CA CYS A 6 -9.77 0.61 -3.21
C CYS A 6 -11.22 0.10 -3.04
N GLY A 7 -12.23 0.95 -3.23
CA GLY A 7 -13.65 0.57 -3.14
C GLY A 7 -14.16 0.21 -1.73
N SER A 8 -13.31 0.23 -0.70
CA SER A 8 -13.72 -0.06 0.67
C SER A 8 -14.67 1.00 1.23
N VAL A 9 -15.74 0.55 1.89
CA VAL A 9 -16.67 1.42 2.63
C VAL A 9 -16.04 1.83 3.96
N LEU A 10 -16.14 3.11 4.30
CA LEU A 10 -15.51 3.74 5.46
C LEU A 10 -16.51 4.62 6.21
N PRO A 11 -16.32 4.82 7.53
CA PRO A 11 -17.01 5.87 8.30
C PRO A 11 -16.85 7.27 7.67
N ASP A 12 -17.86 8.12 7.78
CA ASP A 12 -17.89 9.45 7.14
C ASP A 12 -16.96 10.50 7.79
N ASP A 13 -16.33 10.18 8.92
CA ASP A 13 -15.30 10.97 9.60
C ASP A 13 -13.86 10.53 9.29
N SER A 14 -13.69 9.53 8.41
CA SER A 14 -12.39 8.91 8.12
C SER A 14 -11.51 9.76 7.20
N LYS A 15 -10.58 10.54 7.78
CA LYS A 15 -9.56 11.33 7.03
C LYS A 15 -8.57 10.49 6.21
N PHE A 16 -8.57 9.18 6.39
CA PHE A 16 -7.74 8.22 5.67
C PHE A 16 -8.43 6.85 5.62
N CYS A 17 -8.18 6.10 4.55
CA CYS A 17 -8.66 4.73 4.37
C CYS A 17 -7.86 3.76 5.25
N GLN A 18 -8.54 3.17 6.24
CA GLN A 18 -7.97 2.17 7.15
C GLN A 18 -7.55 0.86 6.44
N VAL A 19 -7.96 0.64 5.19
CA VAL A 19 -7.67 -0.58 4.40
C VAL A 19 -6.48 -0.42 3.45
N CYS A 20 -6.24 0.77 2.89
CA CYS A 20 -5.20 0.98 1.86
C CYS A 20 -4.29 2.22 2.09
N GLY A 21 -4.40 2.87 3.24
CA GLY A 21 -3.58 4.02 3.64
C GLY A 21 -3.81 5.30 2.82
N ALA A 22 -4.75 5.31 1.87
CA ALA A 22 -5.07 6.49 1.08
C ALA A 22 -5.60 7.60 1.99
N ARG A 23 -5.00 8.79 1.96
CA ARG A 23 -5.64 10.00 2.47
C ARG A 23 -6.97 10.19 1.75
N LEU A 24 -7.98 10.67 2.47
CA LEU A 24 -9.22 11.14 1.87
C LEU A 24 -9.21 12.66 2.00
N GLU A 25 -9.06 13.36 0.88
CA GLU A 25 -9.25 14.81 0.86
C GLU A 25 -10.71 15.14 1.18
N ASP A 26 -10.93 15.95 2.22
CA ASP A 26 -12.23 16.46 2.62
C ASP A 26 -12.79 17.40 1.52
N VAL A 27 -13.46 16.84 0.51
CA VAL A 27 -14.22 17.64 -0.47
C VAL A 27 -15.45 18.20 0.23
N PRO A 28 -15.58 19.53 0.42
CA PRO A 28 -16.73 20.09 1.11
C PRO A 28 -18.00 19.87 0.28
N LEU A 29 -19.07 19.44 0.96
CA LEU A 29 -20.37 19.17 0.36
C LEU A 29 -21.03 20.47 -0.14
N PHE A 30 -20.88 20.77 -1.44
CA PHE A 30 -21.71 21.76 -2.13
C PHE A 30 -22.09 21.33 -3.55
N GLU A 31 -23.29 20.74 -3.62
CA GLU A 31 -24.27 20.75 -4.72
C GLU A 31 -23.86 20.25 -6.13
N VAL A 32 -24.86 20.18 -7.02
CA VAL A 32 -24.91 19.26 -8.17
C VAL A 32 -25.09 20.03 -9.49
N ALA A 33 -24.47 19.52 -10.56
CA ALA A 33 -24.58 19.98 -11.95
C ALA A 33 -23.88 21.34 -12.26
N GLN A 34 -23.58 21.70 -13.52
CA GLN A 34 -24.05 21.14 -14.79
C GLN A 34 -23.05 21.34 -15.95
N GLU A 35 -22.94 20.32 -16.82
CA GLU A 35 -22.46 20.35 -18.23
C GLU A 35 -21.11 21.02 -18.58
N ALA A 36 -20.79 21.03 -19.89
CA ALA A 36 -19.46 21.23 -20.44
C ALA A 36 -19.37 22.42 -21.42
N ALA A 37 -18.12 22.73 -21.80
CA ALA A 37 -17.72 23.55 -22.94
C ALA A 37 -17.98 25.07 -22.88
N ALA A 38 -16.98 25.81 -22.37
CA ALA A 38 -16.46 27.00 -23.06
C ALA A 38 -15.01 27.30 -22.63
N ALA A 39 -14.13 27.56 -23.61
CA ALA A 39 -12.97 28.44 -23.42
C ALA A 39 -13.34 29.80 -24.04
N PRO A 40 -12.84 30.92 -23.50
CA PRO A 40 -11.56 31.43 -24.00
C PRO A 40 -10.65 32.03 -22.91
N ALA A 41 -9.54 32.64 -23.33
CA ALA A 41 -8.50 33.19 -22.47
C ALA A 41 -8.67 34.70 -22.16
N GLY A 42 -7.95 35.17 -21.14
CA GLY A 42 -7.64 36.60 -20.95
C GLY A 42 -7.76 37.09 -19.49
N GLY A 43 -6.87 38.00 -19.09
CA GLY A 43 -6.94 38.70 -17.81
C GLY A 43 -5.64 38.61 -17.00
N ALA A 44 -4.92 39.73 -16.90
CA ALA A 44 -3.81 39.91 -15.98
C ALA A 44 -4.14 41.04 -15.00
N ALA A 45 -3.82 40.83 -13.72
CA ALA A 45 -3.62 41.81 -12.66
C ALA A 45 -2.78 41.09 -11.59
N GLU A 46 -1.60 41.52 -11.13
CA GLU A 46 -1.12 42.88 -10.82
C GLU A 46 -1.85 43.52 -9.63
N TRP A 47 -1.17 43.52 -8.48
CA TRP A 47 -1.07 44.64 -7.53
C TRP A 47 0.22 44.45 -6.73
N GLU A 48 1.20 45.33 -6.97
CA GLU A 48 2.29 45.58 -6.02
C GLU A 48 1.83 46.65 -5.01
N GLU A 49 2.30 46.60 -3.77
CA GLU A 49 2.24 47.75 -2.85
C GLU A 49 3.68 48.04 -2.39
N ASN A 50 4.14 49.27 -2.61
CA ASN A 50 5.50 49.73 -2.36
C ASN A 50 5.56 50.55 -1.06
N ASP A 51 6.71 50.58 -0.38
CA ASP A 51 7.28 51.89 0.01
C ASP A 51 8.79 51.84 0.35
N GLN A 52 9.61 52.37 -0.58
CA GLN A 52 10.89 52.98 -0.24
C GLN A 52 10.96 54.41 -0.77
N ALA A 53 10.83 55.39 0.14
CA ALA A 53 11.03 56.80 -0.15
C ALA A 53 12.34 57.32 0.46
N GLN A 54 13.39 57.45 -0.37
CA GLN A 54 14.55 58.28 -0.05
C GLN A 54 14.26 59.76 -0.33
N VAL A 55 14.94 60.67 0.36
CA VAL A 55 14.92 62.12 0.07
C VAL A 55 16.34 62.66 -0.20
N PRO A 56 16.49 63.69 -1.07
CA PRO A 56 17.76 63.98 -1.76
C PRO A 56 18.72 64.97 -1.03
N VAL A 57 19.86 65.25 -1.67
CA VAL A 57 21.03 65.96 -1.10
C VAL A 57 21.29 67.34 -1.76
N GLY A 58 21.72 68.33 -0.95
CA GLY A 58 22.31 69.63 -1.38
C GLY A 58 21.47 70.87 -0.96
N VAL A 59 21.94 72.14 -0.89
CA VAL A 59 23.22 72.88 -1.17
C VAL A 59 23.09 74.28 -0.45
N PRO A 60 24.13 75.09 -0.03
CA PRO A 60 25.60 74.97 0.01
C PRO A 60 26.20 75.11 1.46
N VAL A 61 26.91 76.22 1.79
CA VAL A 61 27.87 76.41 2.91
C VAL A 61 28.02 77.89 3.31
N ALA A 62 28.14 78.22 4.62
CA ALA A 62 28.96 79.32 5.25
C ALA A 62 28.52 79.57 6.73
N PRO A 63 29.30 80.31 7.57
CA PRO A 63 30.69 80.10 7.96
C PRO A 63 30.87 79.95 9.50
N VAL A 64 32.12 80.00 9.99
CA VAL A 64 32.55 79.66 11.36
C VAL A 64 32.23 80.72 12.43
N GLU A 65 31.84 80.30 13.64
CA GLU A 65 32.27 80.97 14.89
C GLU A 65 32.53 79.94 16.00
N SER A 66 33.31 80.30 17.04
CA SER A 66 33.77 79.35 18.08
C SER A 66 33.57 79.89 19.50
N LYS A 67 33.16 79.01 20.45
CA LYS A 67 32.99 79.41 21.85
C LYS A 67 33.22 78.27 22.84
N LYS A 68 34.37 78.30 23.53
CA LYS A 68 34.69 77.37 24.63
C LYS A 68 33.84 77.71 25.87
N ARG A 69 33.09 76.74 26.40
CA ARG A 69 32.60 76.72 27.80
C ARG A 69 32.77 75.31 28.38
N GLY A 70 33.06 75.25 29.69
CA GLY A 70 33.70 74.07 30.31
C GLY A 70 32.73 72.99 30.82
N VAL A 71 33.31 71.82 31.15
CA VAL A 71 32.61 70.64 31.68
C VAL A 71 32.53 70.68 33.21
N PRO A 72 31.33 70.65 33.82
CA PRO A 72 31.18 70.59 35.27
C PRO A 72 31.01 69.13 35.78
N VAL A 73 32.07 68.59 36.39
CA VAL A 73 32.12 67.53 37.45
C VAL A 73 31.46 66.15 37.22
N ALA A 74 30.32 66.02 36.53
CA ALA A 74 29.56 64.78 36.36
C ALA A 74 30.36 63.61 35.74
N ALA A 75 31.42 63.92 34.99
CA ALA A 75 32.33 62.95 34.38
C ALA A 75 32.99 61.97 35.39
N LYS A 76 33.20 62.36 36.65
CA LYS A 76 33.90 61.50 37.63
C LYS A 76 33.07 60.28 38.07
N VAL A 77 31.74 60.38 38.06
CA VAL A 77 30.86 59.25 38.40
C VAL A 77 30.80 58.25 37.24
N PHE A 78 30.71 58.75 36.00
CA PHE A 78 30.77 57.92 34.79
C PHE A 78 32.07 57.13 34.66
N LEU A 79 33.22 57.70 35.04
CA LEU A 79 34.53 57.02 34.96
C LEU A 79 34.64 55.75 35.82
N ILE A 80 33.76 55.54 36.80
CA ILE A 80 33.73 54.31 37.62
C ILE A 80 32.51 53.45 37.26
N ILE A 81 31.34 54.05 37.03
CA ILE A 81 30.13 53.29 36.69
C ILE A 81 30.23 52.65 35.30
N LEU A 82 30.82 53.31 34.30
CA LEU A 82 30.96 52.78 32.94
C LEU A 82 31.80 51.49 32.87
N PRO A 83 33.03 51.41 33.44
CA PRO A 83 33.78 50.16 33.44
C PRO A 83 33.13 49.05 34.28
N VAL A 84 32.44 49.39 35.38
CA VAL A 84 31.69 48.39 36.17
C VAL A 84 30.52 47.82 35.37
N LEU A 85 29.73 48.65 34.68
CA LEU A 85 28.67 48.19 33.77
C LEU A 85 29.22 47.38 32.61
N LEU A 86 30.39 47.73 32.07
CA LEU A 86 31.05 46.97 31.01
C LEU A 86 31.50 45.58 31.49
N VAL A 87 32.09 45.48 32.69
CA VAL A 87 32.47 44.18 33.29
C VAL A 87 31.23 43.32 33.58
N VAL A 88 30.15 43.90 34.10
CA VAL A 88 28.88 43.19 34.32
C VAL A 88 28.27 42.74 32.98
N SER A 89 28.29 43.58 31.95
CA SER A 89 27.82 43.24 30.60
C SER A 89 28.62 42.06 30.01
N LEU A 90 29.95 42.10 30.08
CA LEU A 90 30.80 40.97 29.66
C LEU A 90 30.50 39.70 30.46
N ALA A 91 30.33 39.79 31.79
CA ALA A 91 30.02 38.64 32.62
C ALA A 91 28.65 38.00 32.29
N VAL A 92 27.63 38.82 32.02
CA VAL A 92 26.31 38.33 31.56
C VAL A 92 26.40 37.70 30.17
N ASN A 93 27.15 38.31 29.25
CA ASN A 93 27.31 37.81 27.88
C ASN A 93 28.08 36.47 27.85
N VAL A 94 29.15 36.33 28.66
CA VAL A 94 29.85 35.05 28.87
C VAL A 94 28.94 34.00 29.51
N ALA A 95 28.12 34.37 30.51
CA ALA A 95 27.18 33.45 31.13
C ALA A 95 26.06 33.00 30.17
N GLN A 96 25.62 33.88 29.26
CA GLN A 96 24.70 33.54 28.17
C GLN A 96 25.36 32.60 27.16
N LEU A 97 26.60 32.86 26.74
CA LEU A 97 27.36 32.02 25.82
C LEU A 97 27.55 30.59 26.35
N VAL A 98 27.97 30.44 27.61
CA VAL A 98 28.19 29.12 28.24
C VAL A 98 26.87 28.33 28.37
N ARG A 99 25.76 28.99 28.71
CA ARG A 99 24.44 28.35 28.76
C ARG A 99 23.92 27.99 27.37
N GLY A 100 24.13 28.87 26.38
CA GLY A 100 23.77 28.65 24.99
C GLY A 100 24.52 27.47 24.36
N ALA A 101 25.81 27.32 24.66
CA ALA A 101 26.62 26.19 24.18
C ALA A 101 26.06 24.83 24.67
N GLY A 102 25.71 24.71 25.96
CA GLY A 102 25.11 23.49 26.50
C GLY A 102 23.72 23.18 25.90
N ALA A 103 22.92 24.21 25.64
CA ALA A 103 21.62 24.04 24.97
C ALA A 103 21.78 23.64 23.49
N ALA A 104 22.74 24.22 22.77
CA ALA A 104 23.03 23.89 21.38
C ALA A 104 23.54 22.44 21.23
N GLN A 105 24.41 21.98 22.14
CA GLN A 105 24.85 20.59 22.20
C GLN A 105 23.66 19.63 22.38
N LEU A 106 22.78 19.90 23.35
CA LEU A 106 21.60 19.06 23.60
C LEU A 106 20.66 19.00 22.38
N VAL A 107 20.46 20.12 21.68
CA VAL A 107 19.64 20.17 20.46
C VAL A 107 20.28 19.37 19.31
N ALA A 108 21.61 19.39 19.18
CA ALA A 108 22.32 18.57 18.19
C ALA A 108 22.19 17.06 18.50
N ASP A 109 22.50 16.65 19.73
CA ASP A 109 22.38 15.25 20.19
C ASP A 109 20.93 14.71 20.04
N GLN A 110 19.93 15.59 20.22
CA GLN A 110 18.51 15.29 19.96
C GLN A 110 18.19 15.17 18.47
N GLN A 111 18.73 16.05 17.61
CA GLN A 111 18.50 16.00 16.16
C GLN A 111 19.11 14.74 15.53
N ASP A 112 20.32 14.35 15.93
CA ASP A 112 20.97 13.10 15.50
C ASP A 112 20.17 11.87 15.96
N THR A 113 19.57 11.94 17.15
CA THR A 113 18.68 10.88 17.66
C THR A 113 17.39 10.79 16.85
N ILE A 114 16.77 11.92 16.49
CA ILE A 114 15.57 11.96 15.63
C ILE A 114 15.88 11.37 14.25
N GLN A 115 16.94 11.81 13.57
CA GLN A 115 17.31 11.29 12.25
C GLN A 115 17.55 9.78 12.25
N ARG A 116 18.19 9.26 13.31
CA ARG A 116 18.38 7.82 13.50
C ARG A 116 17.05 7.08 13.69
N GLN A 117 16.12 7.64 14.47
CA GLN A 117 14.79 7.05 14.67
C GLN A 117 13.93 7.11 13.40
N GLU A 118 14.00 8.19 12.62
CA GLU A 118 13.34 8.30 11.30
C GLU A 118 13.84 7.22 10.32
N SER A 119 15.15 6.97 10.29
CA SER A 119 15.72 5.88 9.47
C SER A 119 15.33 4.50 9.98
N GLU A 120 15.24 4.30 11.30
CA GLU A 120 14.84 3.02 11.89
C GLU A 120 13.36 2.72 11.62
N ILE A 121 12.48 3.72 11.72
CA ILE A 121 11.06 3.63 11.36
C ILE A 121 10.91 3.30 9.87
N TYR A 122 11.65 3.97 8.97
CA TYR A 122 11.57 3.71 7.53
C TYR A 122 11.90 2.25 7.16
N ASP A 123 12.94 1.66 7.76
CA ASP A 123 13.29 0.27 7.51
C ASP A 123 12.39 -0.73 8.23
N GLN A 124 11.77 -0.36 9.36
CA GLN A 124 10.71 -1.14 9.99
C GLN A 124 9.42 -1.15 9.15
N ASP A 125 8.97 -0.01 8.62
CA ASP A 125 7.81 0.09 7.74
C ASP A 125 7.99 -0.77 6.47
N ARG A 126 9.18 -0.78 5.87
CA ARG A 126 9.47 -1.65 4.72
C ARG A 126 9.45 -3.14 5.08
N GLN A 127 9.93 -3.51 6.27
CA GLN A 127 9.80 -4.89 6.77
C GLN A 127 8.34 -5.27 7.05
N ILE A 128 7.55 -4.38 7.64
CA ILE A 128 6.11 -4.61 7.86
C ILE A 128 5.37 -4.81 6.54
N ALA A 129 5.68 -4.03 5.50
CA ALA A 129 5.10 -4.21 4.17
C ALA A 129 5.47 -5.57 3.53
N ASP A 130 6.74 -5.97 3.59
CA ASP A 130 7.23 -7.27 3.10
C ASP A 130 6.60 -8.46 3.86
N LEU A 131 6.56 -8.40 5.19
CA LEU A 131 5.91 -9.44 6.01
C LEU A 131 4.40 -9.50 5.75
N THR A 132 3.73 -8.36 5.54
CA THR A 132 2.29 -8.33 5.23
C THR A 132 2.01 -9.00 3.88
N GLY A 133 2.84 -8.77 2.87
CA GLY A 133 2.75 -9.47 1.58
C GLY A 133 2.92 -10.99 1.74
N LYS A 134 3.96 -11.43 2.47
CA LYS A 134 4.22 -12.86 2.74
C LYS A 134 3.09 -13.53 3.53
N VAL A 135 2.48 -12.85 4.50
CA VAL A 135 1.32 -13.36 5.25
C VAL A 135 0.11 -13.53 4.32
N TYR A 136 -0.10 -12.64 3.36
CA TYR A 136 -1.17 -12.77 2.36
C TYR A 136 -0.94 -13.96 1.42
N GLU A 137 0.28 -14.13 0.89
CA GLU A 137 0.66 -15.27 0.03
C GLU A 137 0.55 -16.62 0.76
N LEU A 138 0.99 -16.68 2.03
CA LEU A 138 0.83 -17.85 2.89
C LEU A 138 -0.64 -18.13 3.22
N GLY A 139 -1.48 -17.10 3.35
CA GLY A 139 -2.94 -17.24 3.53
C GLY A 139 -3.62 -17.90 2.33
N ILE A 140 -3.27 -17.50 1.11
CA ILE A 140 -3.74 -18.17 -0.12
C ILE A 140 -3.27 -19.63 -0.16
N THR A 141 -1.99 -19.85 0.12
CA THR A 141 -1.36 -21.19 0.05
C THR A 141 -1.96 -22.16 1.07
N SER A 142 -2.22 -21.71 2.30
CA SER A 142 -2.88 -22.51 3.34
C SER A 142 -4.35 -22.81 3.01
N GLY A 143 -5.06 -21.87 2.38
CA GLY A 143 -6.41 -22.11 1.86
C GLY A 143 -6.49 -23.23 0.82
N TYR A 144 -5.43 -23.46 0.03
CA TYR A 144 -5.34 -24.65 -0.84
C TYR A 144 -5.06 -25.93 -0.06
N TYR A 145 -4.20 -25.89 0.96
CA TYR A 145 -3.91 -27.07 1.80
C TYR A 145 -5.16 -27.60 2.51
N GLU A 146 -5.98 -26.72 3.09
CA GLU A 146 -7.23 -27.10 3.76
C GLU A 146 -8.23 -27.76 2.79
N GLN A 147 -8.39 -27.20 1.58
CA GLN A 147 -9.23 -27.77 0.52
C GLN A 147 -8.74 -29.15 0.05
N ILE A 148 -7.42 -29.34 -0.09
CA ILE A 148 -6.83 -30.66 -0.41
C ILE A 148 -7.20 -31.68 0.69
N CYS A 149 -7.08 -31.29 1.97
CA CYS A 149 -7.43 -32.16 3.09
C CYS A 149 -8.93 -32.49 3.18
N ASP A 150 -9.83 -31.55 2.95
CA ASP A 150 -11.29 -31.80 2.92
C ASP A 150 -11.67 -32.77 1.78
N VAL A 151 -11.19 -32.52 0.56
CA VAL A 151 -11.49 -33.34 -0.62
C VAL A 151 -10.99 -34.77 -0.43
N LEU A 152 -9.75 -34.94 0.06
CA LEU A 152 -9.14 -36.25 0.24
C LEU A 152 -9.68 -37.04 1.44
N SER A 153 -10.28 -36.38 2.44
CA SER A 153 -10.87 -37.05 3.61
C SER A 153 -12.37 -37.39 3.43
N SER A 154 -13.09 -36.63 2.60
CA SER A 154 -14.54 -36.80 2.39
C SER A 154 -14.92 -37.56 1.11
N GLY A 155 -14.05 -37.60 0.10
CA GLY A 155 -14.39 -38.10 -1.24
C GLY A 155 -14.07 -39.58 -1.48
N LYS A 156 -14.91 -40.23 -2.32
CA LYS A 156 -14.42 -41.34 -3.16
C LYS A 156 -13.49 -40.74 -4.21
N ILE A 157 -12.17 -40.89 -4.06
CA ILE A 157 -11.17 -40.23 -4.91
C ILE A 157 -10.75 -41.12 -6.08
N GLY A 158 -11.05 -40.67 -7.31
CA GLY A 158 -10.76 -41.31 -8.60
C GLY A 158 -11.45 -42.65 -8.89
N TYR A 159 -12.13 -43.26 -7.93
CA TYR A 159 -12.72 -44.59 -8.06
C TYR A 159 -14.06 -44.68 -7.33
N ALA A 160 -15.12 -45.03 -8.06
CA ALA A 160 -16.37 -45.52 -7.48
C ALA A 160 -16.44 -47.05 -7.55
N ALA A 161 -16.19 -47.62 -8.73
CA ALA A 161 -16.33 -49.05 -9.01
C ALA A 161 -15.38 -49.55 -10.12
N ASN A 162 -15.30 -50.87 -10.28
CA ASN A 162 -14.50 -51.53 -11.35
C ASN A 162 -14.93 -51.16 -12.78
N ASN A 163 -16.10 -50.54 -12.94
CA ASN A 163 -16.65 -50.04 -14.19
C ASN A 163 -16.87 -48.51 -14.21
N PHE A 164 -16.60 -47.79 -13.12
CA PHE A 164 -16.73 -46.34 -13.02
C PHE A 164 -15.59 -45.72 -12.18
N ARG A 165 -14.55 -45.21 -12.86
CA ARG A 165 -13.32 -44.64 -12.27
C ARG A 165 -12.54 -43.82 -13.30
N THR A 166 -11.56 -43.03 -12.86
CA THR A 166 -10.47 -42.51 -13.70
C THR A 166 -9.18 -43.34 -13.57
N SER A 167 -8.22 -43.12 -14.47
CA SER A 167 -6.85 -43.66 -14.37
C SER A 167 -6.02 -42.99 -13.27
N GLU A 168 -6.35 -41.75 -12.94
CA GLU A 168 -5.66 -40.89 -11.97
C GLU A 168 -6.67 -40.08 -11.16
N SER A 169 -6.32 -39.74 -9.92
CA SER A 169 -7.29 -39.31 -8.90
C SER A 169 -6.96 -37.95 -8.29
N VAL A 170 -5.66 -37.67 -8.14
CA VAL A 170 -5.10 -36.34 -7.87
C VAL A 170 -4.12 -36.07 -9.00
N ILE A 171 -4.30 -34.97 -9.73
CA ILE A 171 -3.45 -34.60 -10.86
C ILE A 171 -2.85 -33.22 -10.59
N VAL A 172 -1.53 -33.12 -10.69
CA VAL A 172 -0.81 -31.84 -10.69
C VAL A 172 -0.42 -31.50 -12.12
N VAL A 173 -0.63 -30.24 -12.51
CA VAL A 173 -0.28 -29.68 -13.82
C VAL A 173 0.26 -28.26 -13.65
N SER A 174 1.12 -27.81 -14.57
CA SER A 174 1.37 -26.37 -14.70
C SER A 174 0.28 -25.70 -15.53
N LYS A 175 0.05 -24.42 -15.28
CA LYS A 175 -0.90 -23.52 -15.95
C LYS A 175 -0.65 -23.42 -17.45
N ASN A 176 0.59 -23.65 -17.86
CA ASN A 176 1.05 -23.65 -19.24
C ASN A 176 1.08 -25.06 -19.87
N GLN A 177 0.66 -26.11 -19.15
CA GLN A 177 0.69 -27.48 -19.63
C GLN A 177 -0.45 -27.76 -20.62
N THR A 178 -0.11 -28.30 -21.79
CA THR A 178 -1.06 -28.70 -22.82
C THR A 178 -1.07 -30.22 -23.03
N ASN A 179 -2.12 -30.74 -23.65
CA ASN A 179 -2.27 -32.16 -24.01
C ASN A 179 -2.16 -33.16 -22.84
N ARG A 180 -2.29 -32.71 -21.59
CA ARG A 180 -2.34 -33.59 -20.43
C ARG A 180 -3.64 -34.39 -20.48
N LYS A 181 -3.53 -35.70 -20.61
CA LYS A 181 -4.67 -36.62 -20.74
C LYS A 181 -4.74 -37.60 -19.57
N ILE A 182 -5.96 -38.01 -19.21
CA ILE A 182 -6.30 -39.11 -18.30
C ILE A 182 -7.40 -39.97 -18.93
N THR A 183 -7.60 -41.20 -18.46
CA THR A 183 -8.67 -42.08 -18.97
C THR A 183 -9.82 -42.16 -17.99
N LEU A 184 -11.05 -41.90 -18.45
CA LEU A 184 -12.29 -42.20 -17.74
C LEU A 184 -12.78 -43.58 -18.17
N THR A 185 -12.90 -44.51 -17.23
CA THR A 185 -13.60 -45.80 -17.41
C THR A 185 -15.04 -45.64 -16.95
N ALA A 186 -15.99 -45.91 -17.84
CA ALA A 186 -17.43 -45.81 -17.57
C ALA A 186 -18.17 -46.81 -18.46
N TYR A 187 -18.58 -47.95 -17.90
CA TYR A 187 -19.20 -49.06 -18.64
C TYR A 187 -20.37 -49.70 -17.87
N TRP A 188 -21.46 -49.98 -18.56
CA TRP A 188 -22.58 -50.79 -18.06
C TRP A 188 -23.13 -51.60 -19.23
N SER A 189 -23.64 -52.82 -18.98
CA SER A 189 -24.14 -53.73 -20.04
C SER A 189 -25.24 -53.13 -20.91
N ASN A 190 -25.98 -52.15 -20.36
CA ASN A 190 -27.12 -51.50 -21.00
C ASN A 190 -26.77 -50.07 -21.47
N GLY A 191 -25.47 -49.73 -21.59
CA GLY A 191 -24.98 -48.35 -21.73
C GLY A 191 -25.27 -47.50 -20.49
N GLY A 192 -24.90 -46.23 -20.50
CA GLY A 192 -25.16 -45.27 -19.42
C GLY A 192 -24.70 -43.86 -19.79
N THR A 193 -25.04 -42.87 -18.97
CA THR A 193 -24.61 -41.47 -19.15
C THR A 193 -23.81 -41.04 -17.94
N VAL A 194 -22.68 -40.37 -18.18
CA VAL A 194 -21.85 -39.73 -17.16
C VAL A 194 -22.11 -38.22 -17.17
N SER A 195 -22.04 -37.58 -16.00
CA SER A 195 -22.09 -36.13 -15.85
C SER A 195 -20.97 -35.64 -14.92
N THR A 196 -20.58 -34.37 -15.05
CA THR A 196 -19.48 -33.76 -14.31
C THR A 196 -19.88 -32.42 -13.71
N ASP A 197 -19.78 -32.32 -12.39
CA ASP A 197 -19.98 -31.09 -11.62
C ASP A 197 -18.63 -30.54 -11.13
N TYR A 198 -18.45 -29.22 -11.18
CA TYR A 198 -17.18 -28.55 -10.91
C TYR A 198 -17.24 -27.71 -9.62
N SER A 199 -16.19 -27.81 -8.80
CA SER A 199 -15.94 -26.93 -7.66
C SER A 199 -14.54 -26.33 -7.81
N GLY A 200 -14.47 -25.03 -8.09
CA GLY A 200 -13.26 -24.35 -8.56
C GLY A 200 -13.21 -24.19 -10.09
N SER A 201 -12.33 -23.31 -10.56
CA SER A 201 -12.22 -22.90 -11.98
C SER A 201 -10.77 -22.82 -12.48
N SER A 202 -9.83 -23.44 -11.77
CA SER A 202 -8.40 -23.48 -12.11
C SER A 202 -8.11 -24.36 -13.32
N ALA A 203 -8.89 -25.44 -13.53
CA ALA A 203 -8.84 -26.29 -14.72
C ALA A 203 -10.21 -26.85 -15.11
N TYR A 204 -10.39 -27.17 -16.40
CA TYR A 204 -11.55 -27.90 -16.94
C TYR A 204 -11.14 -29.23 -17.60
N LEU A 205 -12.13 -30.06 -17.94
CA LEU A 205 -11.94 -31.30 -18.68
C LEU A 205 -12.73 -31.29 -19.99
N SER A 206 -12.07 -31.54 -21.11
CA SER A 206 -12.70 -31.83 -22.40
C SER A 206 -12.66 -33.34 -22.69
N TYR A 207 -13.74 -33.84 -23.28
CA TYR A 207 -13.90 -35.26 -23.64
C TYR A 207 -13.37 -35.49 -25.05
N ASP A 208 -12.40 -36.39 -25.23
CA ASP A 208 -11.90 -36.79 -26.55
C ASP A 208 -13.00 -37.50 -27.38
N ALA A 209 -13.96 -38.14 -26.70
CA ALA A 209 -15.18 -38.70 -27.29
C ALA A 209 -16.35 -38.64 -26.30
N ASN A 210 -17.54 -38.25 -26.80
CA ASN A 210 -18.78 -38.14 -26.02
C ASN A 210 -19.59 -39.46 -25.96
N GLU A 211 -19.23 -40.45 -26.80
CA GLU A 211 -19.80 -41.80 -26.80
C GLU A 211 -18.64 -42.80 -26.83
N TRP A 212 -18.71 -43.87 -26.03
CA TRP A 212 -17.66 -44.89 -25.92
C TRP A 212 -18.20 -46.23 -25.43
N ASN A 213 -17.48 -47.32 -25.74
CA ASN A 213 -17.87 -48.67 -25.31
C ASN A 213 -17.44 -49.01 -23.88
N THR A 214 -16.26 -48.55 -23.44
CA THR A 214 -15.70 -48.93 -22.11
C THR A 214 -15.06 -47.76 -21.39
N SER A 215 -14.37 -46.89 -22.14
CA SER A 215 -13.62 -45.76 -21.62
C SER A 215 -13.45 -44.69 -22.69
N THR A 216 -13.33 -43.44 -22.24
CA THR A 216 -12.96 -42.28 -23.05
C THR A 216 -11.73 -41.60 -22.44
N THR A 217 -11.05 -40.77 -23.22
CA THR A 217 -9.93 -39.95 -22.74
C THR A 217 -10.44 -38.57 -22.41
N LEU A 218 -9.99 -38.02 -21.29
CA LEU A 218 -10.25 -36.64 -20.90
C LEU A 218 -8.96 -35.84 -21.03
N THR A 219 -9.02 -34.70 -21.70
CA THR A 219 -7.93 -33.72 -21.74
C THR A 219 -8.14 -32.68 -20.65
N ILE A 220 -7.09 -32.40 -19.89
CA ILE A 220 -7.08 -31.38 -18.84
C ILE A 220 -6.68 -30.04 -19.46
N GLU A 221 -7.46 -29.01 -19.16
CA GLU A 221 -7.30 -27.65 -19.70
C GLU A 221 -7.09 -26.66 -18.54
N PRO A 222 -5.84 -26.43 -18.12
CA PRO A 222 -5.51 -25.43 -17.09
C PRO A 222 -5.89 -24.02 -17.53
N GLN A 223 -6.28 -23.18 -16.57
CA GLN A 223 -6.73 -21.80 -16.79
C GLN A 223 -5.95 -20.83 -15.89
N PHE A 224 -5.95 -21.11 -14.58
CA PHE A 224 -5.38 -20.29 -13.52
C PHE A 224 -4.82 -21.22 -12.43
N GLU A 225 -3.93 -20.71 -11.59
CA GLU A 225 -3.45 -21.47 -10.43
C GLU A 225 -4.57 -21.85 -9.45
N GLY A 226 -4.26 -22.80 -8.56
CA GLY A 226 -5.14 -23.24 -7.48
C GLY A 226 -5.74 -24.63 -7.73
N LEU A 227 -7.00 -24.81 -7.33
CA LEU A 227 -7.65 -26.11 -7.25
C LEU A 227 -8.97 -26.14 -8.04
N THR A 228 -9.20 -27.26 -8.70
CA THR A 228 -10.53 -27.67 -9.15
C THR A 228 -10.81 -29.11 -8.72
N THR A 229 -11.91 -29.32 -8.03
CA THR A 229 -12.47 -30.65 -7.79
C THR A 229 -13.57 -30.93 -8.83
N VAL A 230 -13.44 -32.03 -9.58
CA VAL A 230 -14.46 -32.47 -10.53
C VAL A 230 -15.15 -33.71 -9.99
N THR A 231 -16.47 -33.64 -9.81
CA THR A 231 -17.30 -34.75 -9.33
C THR A 231 -17.95 -35.42 -10.53
N PHE A 232 -17.63 -36.70 -10.75
CA PHE A 232 -18.28 -37.56 -11.74
C PHE A 232 -19.48 -38.27 -11.11
N SER A 233 -20.60 -38.22 -11.82
CA SER A 233 -21.86 -38.90 -11.47
C SER A 233 -22.42 -39.66 -12.67
N ASN A 234 -23.34 -40.60 -12.44
CA ASN A 234 -23.94 -41.40 -13.52
C ASN A 234 -25.42 -41.75 -13.27
N ASN A 235 -26.13 -42.15 -14.34
CA ASN A 235 -27.56 -42.44 -14.33
C ASN A 235 -27.96 -43.92 -14.18
N ARG A 236 -27.06 -44.79 -13.68
CA ARG A 236 -27.29 -46.25 -13.57
C ARG A 236 -27.34 -46.77 -12.15
N ASP A 237 -26.39 -46.39 -11.32
CA ASP A 237 -26.23 -46.90 -9.94
C ASP A 237 -26.13 -45.77 -8.90
N SER A 238 -26.25 -44.51 -9.35
CA SER A 238 -26.10 -43.29 -8.56
C SER A 238 -24.74 -43.14 -7.87
N ASP A 239 -23.76 -43.97 -8.23
CA ASP A 239 -22.43 -43.92 -7.62
C ASP A 239 -21.64 -42.72 -8.17
N THR A 240 -20.84 -42.10 -7.31
CA THR A 240 -20.06 -40.89 -7.65
C THR A 240 -18.62 -41.01 -7.18
N PHE A 241 -17.71 -40.32 -7.87
CA PHE A 241 -16.34 -40.12 -7.40
C PHE A 241 -15.84 -38.74 -7.79
N LYS A 242 -14.85 -38.23 -7.07
CA LYS A 242 -14.20 -36.94 -7.31
C LYS A 242 -12.80 -37.16 -7.86
N ILE A 243 -12.30 -36.27 -8.71
CA ILE A 243 -10.87 -36.06 -8.91
C ILE A 243 -10.47 -34.66 -8.47
N LEU A 244 -9.24 -34.50 -8.03
CA LEU A 244 -8.65 -33.22 -7.65
C LEU A 244 -7.59 -32.82 -8.68
N ILE A 245 -7.74 -31.65 -9.28
CA ILE A 245 -6.78 -31.05 -10.21
C ILE A 245 -6.12 -29.86 -9.50
N ILE A 246 -4.80 -29.88 -9.45
CA ILE A 246 -3.96 -28.86 -8.82
C ILE A 246 -3.17 -28.17 -9.94
N VAL A 247 -3.33 -26.85 -10.06
CA VAL A 247 -2.64 -26.03 -11.06
C VAL A 247 -1.63 -25.12 -10.37
N THR A 248 -0.37 -25.21 -10.79
CA THR A 248 0.71 -24.27 -10.43
C THR A 248 1.08 -23.41 -11.63
N GLU A 249 1.93 -22.40 -11.52
CA GLU A 249 2.68 -21.85 -12.67
C GLU A 249 3.38 -22.95 -13.52
#